data_AF-A0A0J1FAU2-F1
#
_entry.id   AF-A0A0J1FAU2-F1
#
_cell.length_a   1.000
_cell.length_b   1.000
_cell.length_c   1.000
_cell.angle_alpha   90.00
_cell.angle_beta   90.00
_cell.angle_gamma   90.00
#
_symmetry.space_group_name_H-M   'P 1'
#
loop_
_entity.id
_entity.type
_entity.pdbx_description
1 polymer ?
#
loop_
_entity_poly.entity_id
_entity_poly.type
_entity_poly.pdbx_seq_one_letter_code
_entity_poly.pdbx_strand_id
1 'polypeptide(L)'
;MRNIIYSEVSPGFLIQGLGLHPDGESGYAGKIGRNEIMLLAADHRVPDMETEGQVFEVGLATGGNQFRAGDILMLGSDELLDRMFQAMDEMEQRGVVVSLSPSDDPTQIYLDKEAVSADVRSWRERKVPFICLWVVEPLGAEAQAKLVTLVRRMMN
;
A
#
# COMPACT_ATOMS: atom_id res chain seq x y z
N MET A 1 8.41 -9.35 -12.26
CA MET A 1 8.04 -7.91 -12.20
C MET A 1 8.72 -7.30 -10.99
N ARG A 2 9.27 -6.09 -11.09
CA ARG A 2 9.88 -5.40 -9.96
C ARG A 2 8.82 -4.60 -9.20
N ASN A 3 8.81 -4.72 -7.89
CA ASN A 3 7.92 -3.98 -7.00
C ASN A 3 8.77 -3.10 -6.11
N ILE A 4 8.45 -1.81 -6.06
CA ILE A 4 9.10 -0.88 -5.14
C ILE A 4 8.10 -0.51 -4.07
N ILE A 5 8.46 -0.71 -2.81
CA ILE A 5 7.68 -0.30 -1.65
C ILE A 5 8.33 0.94 -1.08
N TYR A 6 7.58 2.03 -0.96
CA TYR A 6 7.94 3.20 -0.17
C TYR A 6 7.21 3.11 1.15
N SER A 7 7.93 3.27 2.26
CA SER A 7 7.34 3.30 3.59
C SER A 7 7.60 4.66 4.23
N GLU A 8 6.56 5.47 4.37
CA GLU A 8 6.60 6.72 5.15
C GLU A 8 6.71 6.44 6.66
N VAL A 9 6.31 5.23 7.06
CA VAL A 9 6.36 4.74 8.45
C VAL A 9 7.61 3.89 8.70
N SER A 10 7.90 3.63 9.97
CA SER A 10 8.97 2.69 10.35
C SER A 10 8.74 1.32 9.70
N PRO A 11 9.66 0.84 8.85
CA PRO A 11 9.40 -0.30 7.97
C PRO A 11 9.53 -1.67 8.66
N GLY A 12 9.80 -1.74 9.97
CA GLY A 12 10.13 -3.00 10.67
C GLY A 12 9.11 -4.12 10.44
N PHE A 13 7.82 -3.79 10.47
CA PHE A 13 6.74 -4.76 10.23
C PHE A 13 6.67 -5.22 8.77
N LEU A 14 7.00 -4.37 7.80
CA LEU A 14 7.09 -4.73 6.38
C LEU A 14 8.29 -5.64 6.12
N ILE A 15 9.45 -5.31 6.71
CA ILE A 15 10.67 -6.12 6.60
C ILE A 15 10.40 -7.54 7.11
N GLN A 16 9.82 -7.66 8.31
CA GLN A 16 9.50 -8.96 8.90
C GLN A 16 8.38 -9.69 8.14
N GLY A 17 7.29 -8.98 7.83
CA GLY A 17 6.10 -9.56 7.21
C GLY A 17 6.31 -10.03 5.77
N LEU A 18 7.24 -9.40 5.05
CA LEU A 18 7.60 -9.74 3.66
C LEU A 18 8.89 -10.56 3.55
N GLY A 19 9.59 -10.80 4.68
CA GLY A 19 10.83 -11.58 4.71
C GLY A 19 11.98 -10.91 3.95
N LEU A 20 12.12 -9.59 4.10
CA LEU A 20 13.14 -8.80 3.40
C LEU A 20 14.48 -8.84 4.15
N HIS A 21 15.57 -8.66 3.40
CA HIS A 21 16.93 -8.57 3.92
C HIS A 21 17.60 -7.28 3.46
N PRO A 22 18.57 -6.73 4.20
CA PRO A 22 19.31 -5.56 3.77
C PRO A 22 19.98 -5.79 2.40
N ASP A 23 19.87 -4.82 1.49
CA ASP A 23 20.47 -4.90 0.15
C ASP A 23 21.90 -4.37 0.07
N GLY A 24 22.37 -3.68 1.12
CA GLY A 24 23.72 -3.12 1.23
C GLY A 24 23.88 -1.70 0.72
N GLU A 25 22.87 -1.12 0.05
CA GLU A 25 22.95 0.23 -0.52
C GLU A 25 22.06 1.25 0.19
N SER A 26 21.02 0.81 0.90
CA SER A 26 20.20 1.56 1.91
C SER A 26 18.76 1.05 2.00
N GLY A 27 18.40 0.04 1.21
CA GLY A 27 17.09 -0.56 1.18
C GLY A 27 17.05 -1.98 1.74
N TYR A 28 15.89 -2.59 1.57
CA TYR A 28 15.69 -4.00 1.83
C TYR A 28 15.16 -4.68 0.57
N ALA A 29 15.73 -5.84 0.24
CA ALA A 29 15.35 -6.62 -0.92
C ALA A 29 14.69 -7.94 -0.52
N GLY A 30 13.88 -8.48 -1.41
CA GLY A 30 13.23 -9.78 -1.22
C GLY A 30 12.52 -10.26 -2.48
N LYS A 31 11.84 -11.40 -2.36
CA LYS A 31 11.04 -11.99 -3.44
C LYS A 31 9.74 -12.57 -2.88
N ILE A 32 8.64 -12.33 -3.58
CA ILE A 32 7.36 -13.04 -3.38
C ILE A 32 7.02 -13.74 -4.70
N GLY A 33 7.02 -15.07 -4.68
CA GLY A 33 6.87 -15.86 -5.91
C GLY A 33 7.97 -15.53 -6.92
N ARG A 34 7.57 -15.05 -8.12
CA ARG A 34 8.49 -14.62 -9.19
C ARG A 34 8.77 -13.12 -9.19
N ASN A 35 8.22 -12.40 -8.22
CA ASN A 35 8.25 -10.95 -8.18
C ASN A 35 9.33 -10.46 -7.21
N GLU A 36 10.15 -9.54 -7.69
CA GLU A 36 11.23 -8.94 -6.91
C GLU A 36 10.70 -7.74 -6.14
N ILE A 37 11.15 -7.57 -4.90
CA ILE A 37 10.70 -6.52 -4.00
C ILE A 37 11.91 -5.73 -3.56
N MET A 38 11.78 -4.41 -3.63
CA MET A 38 12.69 -3.45 -3.06
C MET A 38 11.89 -2.54 -2.14
N LEU A 39 12.30 -2.41 -0.89
CA LEU A 39 11.70 -1.53 0.09
C LEU A 39 12.66 -0.38 0.37
N LEU A 40 12.14 0.83 0.20
CA LEU A 40 12.81 2.10 0.41
C LEU A 40 12.11 2.84 1.57
N ALA A 41 12.89 3.33 2.52
CA ALA A 41 12.36 4.16 3.60
C ALA A 41 12.09 5.60 3.11
N ALA A 42 11.26 6.35 3.84
CA ALA A 42 10.72 7.67 3.50
C ALA A 42 11.76 8.72 3.02
N ASP A 43 13.01 8.58 3.40
CA ASP A 43 14.13 9.47 3.08
C ASP A 43 14.78 9.18 1.71
N HIS A 44 14.35 8.12 1.02
CA HIS A 44 14.93 7.70 -0.25
C HIS A 44 14.12 8.25 -1.43
N ARG A 45 14.81 8.92 -2.36
CA ARG A 45 14.18 9.35 -3.61
C ARG A 45 13.79 8.15 -4.44
N VAL A 46 12.65 8.28 -5.11
CA VAL A 46 12.21 7.31 -6.12
C VAL A 46 13.32 7.19 -7.17
N PRO A 47 13.91 6.00 -7.39
CA PRO A 47 14.81 5.80 -8.51
C PRO A 47 14.05 6.15 -9.79
N ASP A 48 14.72 6.74 -10.78
CA ASP A 48 14.08 6.98 -12.06
C ASP A 48 13.65 5.63 -12.66
N MET A 49 12.36 5.36 -12.54
CA MET A 49 11.73 4.14 -13.04
C MET A 49 11.60 4.31 -14.54
N GLU A 50 12.58 3.81 -15.30
CA GLU A 50 12.56 3.96 -16.74
C GLU A 50 11.61 3.02 -17.45
N THR A 51 11.19 1.84 -16.93
CA THR A 51 9.97 1.15 -17.50
C THR A 51 9.42 -0.13 -16.85
N GLU A 52 10.02 -0.79 -15.85
CA GLU A 52 9.57 -2.16 -15.49
C GLU A 52 9.26 -2.41 -14.01
N GLY A 53 8.35 -1.63 -13.43
CA GLY A 53 7.86 -1.93 -12.09
C GLY A 53 6.61 -1.19 -11.67
N GLN A 54 6.04 -1.64 -10.56
CA GLN A 54 4.91 -1.01 -9.88
C GLN A 54 5.32 -0.50 -8.50
N VAL A 55 4.69 0.59 -8.07
CA VAL A 55 4.98 1.28 -6.82
C VAL A 55 3.91 0.98 -5.77
N PHE A 56 4.34 0.65 -4.57
CA PHE A 56 3.50 0.48 -3.38
C PHE A 56 3.92 1.53 -2.36
N GLU A 57 3.08 2.51 -2.11
CA GLU A 57 3.32 3.46 -1.04
C GLU A 57 2.56 3.02 0.21
N VAL A 58 3.23 2.99 1.35
CA VAL A 58 2.66 2.69 2.66
C VAL A 58 2.91 3.87 3.57
N GLY A 59 1.84 4.46 4.07
CA GLY A 59 1.94 5.68 4.88
C GLY A 59 0.84 5.84 5.90
N LEU A 60 0.73 7.05 6.43
CA LEU A 60 -0.25 7.41 7.43
C LEU A 60 -1.25 8.41 6.86
N ALA A 61 -2.51 8.24 7.23
CA ALA A 61 -3.54 9.22 7.02
C ALA A 61 -3.95 9.83 8.36
N THR A 62 -4.09 11.15 8.40
CA THR A 62 -4.76 11.80 9.51
C THR A 62 -6.26 11.66 9.29
N GLY A 63 -6.91 10.81 10.08
CA GLY A 63 -8.35 10.63 9.98
C GLY A 63 -9.07 11.91 10.38
N GLY A 64 -9.89 12.47 9.49
CA GLY A 64 -10.98 13.34 9.93
C GLY A 64 -11.95 12.56 10.82
N ASN A 65 -12.98 13.21 11.37
CA ASN A 65 -13.99 12.59 12.25
C ASN A 65 -14.78 11.41 11.62
N GLN A 66 -14.44 11.02 10.39
CA GLN A 66 -15.17 10.10 9.55
C GLN A 66 -14.42 8.76 9.34
N PHE A 67 -13.13 8.67 9.73
CA PHE A 67 -12.38 7.41 9.65
C PHE A 67 -11.96 6.93 11.04
N ARG A 68 -11.91 5.62 11.23
CA ARG A 68 -11.48 4.99 12.48
C ARG A 68 -9.99 4.71 12.43
N ALA A 69 -9.37 4.72 13.61
CA ALA A 69 -8.01 4.24 13.79
C ALA A 69 -7.85 2.83 13.20
N GLY A 70 -6.85 2.66 12.35
CA GLY A 70 -6.55 1.39 11.68
C GLY A 70 -7.30 1.13 10.38
N ASP A 71 -8.18 2.04 9.94
CA ASP A 71 -8.74 1.99 8.58
C ASP A 71 -7.63 2.18 7.55
N ILE A 72 -7.74 1.47 6.42
CA ILE A 72 -6.79 1.56 5.31
C ILE A 72 -7.47 2.27 4.15
N LEU A 73 -6.95 3.45 3.83
CA LEU A 73 -7.35 4.24 2.68
C LEU A 73 -6.50 3.84 1.48
N MET A 74 -7.14 3.68 0.33
CA MET A 74 -6.50 3.18 -0.89
C MET A 74 -6.66 4.19 -2.03
N LEU A 75 -5.56 4.45 -2.73
CA LEU A 75 -5.52 5.25 -3.96
C LEU A 75 -4.56 4.56 -4.92
N GLY A 76 -4.87 4.46 -6.20
CA GLY A 76 -3.95 3.81 -7.13
C GLY A 76 -4.29 4.07 -8.58
N SER A 77 -3.49 3.46 -9.45
CA SER A 77 -3.82 3.26 -10.86
C SER A 77 -4.96 2.25 -10.98
N ASP A 78 -5.84 2.42 -11.97
CA ASP A 78 -7.05 1.60 -12.15
C ASP A 78 -6.75 0.10 -12.11
N GLU A 79 -5.72 -0.36 -12.84
CA GLU A 79 -5.30 -1.77 -12.85
C GLU A 79 -4.96 -2.32 -11.46
N LEU A 80 -4.27 -1.54 -10.62
CA LEU A 80 -3.87 -1.98 -9.29
C LEU A 80 -5.01 -1.88 -8.27
N LEU A 81 -5.92 -0.93 -8.45
CA LEU A 81 -7.15 -0.89 -7.66
C LEU A 81 -8.05 -2.09 -7.99
N ASP A 82 -8.24 -2.41 -9.26
CA ASP A 82 -9.04 -3.58 -9.69
C ASP A 82 -8.47 -4.88 -9.11
N ARG A 83 -7.13 -5.05 -9.18
CA ARG A 83 -6.45 -6.20 -8.57
C ARG A 83 -6.61 -6.23 -7.05
N MET A 84 -6.62 -5.07 -6.39
CA MET A 84 -6.83 -4.99 -4.94
C MET A 84 -8.26 -5.39 -4.58
N PHE A 85 -9.27 -4.91 -5.31
CA PHE A 85 -10.65 -5.33 -5.10
C PHE A 85 -10.82 -6.83 -5.32
N GLN A 86 -10.22 -7.38 -6.37
CA GLN A 86 -10.23 -8.83 -6.58
C GLN A 86 -9.57 -9.59 -5.41
N ALA A 87 -8.43 -9.11 -4.90
CA ALA A 87 -7.78 -9.74 -3.75
C ALA A 87 -8.64 -9.67 -2.48
N MET A 88 -9.36 -8.56 -2.28
CA MET A 88 -10.30 -8.39 -1.18
C MET A 88 -11.50 -9.33 -1.31
N ASP A 89 -12.06 -9.49 -2.52
CA ASP A 89 -13.15 -10.43 -2.81
C ASP A 89 -12.72 -11.88 -2.53
N GLU A 90 -11.51 -12.27 -2.96
CA GLU A 90 -10.95 -13.59 -2.66
C GLU A 90 -10.74 -13.81 -1.16
N MET A 91 -10.35 -12.77 -0.43
CA MET A 91 -10.23 -12.79 1.02
C MET A 91 -11.60 -12.91 1.69
N GLU A 92 -12.62 -12.22 1.17
CA GLU A 92 -14.00 -12.29 1.66
C GLU A 92 -14.61 -13.68 1.47
N GLN A 93 -14.43 -14.27 0.29
CA GLN A 93 -14.87 -15.65 0.00
C GLN A 93 -14.24 -16.69 0.94
N ARG A 94 -13.09 -16.38 1.53
CA ARG A 94 -12.39 -17.23 2.51
C ARG A 94 -12.70 -16.86 3.96
N GLY A 95 -13.58 -15.89 4.19
CA GLY A 95 -13.94 -15.40 5.52
C GLY A 95 -12.82 -14.64 6.24
N VAL A 96 -11.85 -14.10 5.49
CA VAL A 96 -10.72 -13.33 6.05
C VAL A 96 -11.10 -11.87 6.26
N VAL A 97 -11.92 -11.31 5.38
CA VAL A 97 -12.52 -9.98 5.48
C VAL A 97 -14.03 -10.09 5.27
N VAL A 98 -14.75 -9.04 5.63
CA VAL A 98 -16.19 -8.93 5.37
C VAL A 98 -16.46 -7.54 4.79
N SER A 99 -17.30 -7.46 3.76
CA SER A 99 -17.84 -6.19 3.31
C SER A 99 -19.01 -5.78 4.22
N LEU A 100 -19.08 -4.49 4.54
CA LEU A 100 -20.25 -3.91 5.18
C LEU A 100 -21.17 -3.33 4.10
N SER A 101 -22.48 -3.52 4.27
CA SER A 101 -23.44 -2.90 3.35
C SER A 101 -23.40 -1.38 3.52
N PRO A 102 -23.72 -0.57 2.47
CA PRO A 102 -23.77 0.89 2.60
C PRO A 102 -24.75 1.38 3.69
N SER A 103 -25.77 0.58 4.03
CA SER A 103 -26.69 0.86 5.14
C SER A 103 -26.07 0.67 6.53
N ASP A 104 -24.96 -0.06 6.62
CA ASP A 104 -24.22 -0.33 7.86
C ASP A 104 -22.97 0.57 8.01
N ASP A 105 -22.64 1.38 7.00
CA ASP A 105 -21.49 2.28 6.98
C ASP A 105 -21.91 3.73 6.65
N PRO A 106 -22.18 4.58 7.68
CA PRO A 106 -22.54 5.98 7.50
C PRO A 106 -21.37 6.86 7.00
N THR A 107 -20.21 6.26 6.74
CA THR A 107 -18.93 6.91 6.50
C THR A 107 -18.37 6.61 5.10
N GLN A 108 -19.24 6.56 4.08
CA GLN A 108 -18.78 6.65 2.69
C GLN A 108 -18.23 8.05 2.41
N ILE A 109 -16.91 8.15 2.21
CA ILE A 109 -16.23 9.44 2.10
C ILE A 109 -15.36 9.45 0.85
N TYR A 110 -15.45 10.57 0.15
CA TYR A 110 -14.60 10.90 -0.98
C TYR A 110 -13.30 11.52 -0.45
N LEU A 111 -12.17 10.86 -0.67
CA LEU A 111 -10.86 11.48 -0.43
C LEU A 111 -10.68 12.66 -1.39
N ASP A 112 -10.47 13.85 -0.83
CA ASP A 112 -10.20 15.03 -1.63
C ASP A 112 -8.89 14.83 -2.39
N LYS A 113 -8.97 14.96 -3.73
CA LYS A 113 -7.89 14.65 -4.68
C LYS A 113 -6.67 15.56 -4.51
N GLU A 114 -6.77 16.61 -3.69
CA GLU A 114 -5.72 17.61 -3.49
C GLU A 114 -4.64 17.20 -2.46
N ALA A 115 -4.91 16.22 -1.59
CA ALA A 115 -3.95 15.74 -0.57
C ALA A 115 -2.92 14.72 -1.10
N VAL A 116 -2.93 14.46 -2.40
CA VAL A 116 -2.03 13.51 -3.05
C VAL A 116 -0.64 14.13 -3.17
N SER A 117 0.36 13.48 -2.55
CA SER A 117 1.77 13.91 -2.51
C SER A 117 2.30 14.24 -3.91
N ALA A 118 3.33 15.11 -3.98
CA ALA A 118 3.94 15.48 -5.25
C ALA A 118 4.44 14.24 -6.03
N ASP A 119 4.86 13.20 -5.32
CA ASP A 119 5.33 11.93 -5.89
C ASP A 119 4.20 11.17 -6.60
N VAL A 120 3.04 11.01 -5.97
CA VAL A 120 1.90 10.32 -6.59
C VAL A 120 1.39 11.07 -7.81
N ARG A 121 1.39 12.42 -7.78
CA ARG A 121 1.08 13.22 -8.98
C ARG A 121 2.08 12.95 -10.10
N SER A 122 3.37 12.93 -9.78
CA SER A 122 4.43 12.61 -10.73
C SER A 122 4.29 11.20 -11.31
N TRP A 123 3.99 10.19 -10.49
CA TRP A 123 3.76 8.81 -10.97
C TRP A 123 2.59 8.73 -11.93
N ARG A 124 1.48 9.42 -11.61
CA ARG A 124 0.32 9.50 -12.50
C ARG A 124 0.67 10.16 -13.84
N GLU A 125 1.37 11.28 -13.83
CA GLU A 125 1.81 11.98 -15.05
C GLU A 125 2.74 11.10 -15.91
N ARG A 126 3.64 10.36 -15.26
CA ARG A 126 4.57 9.42 -15.90
C ARG A 126 3.95 8.07 -16.27
N LYS A 127 2.66 7.84 -15.93
CA LYS A 127 1.96 6.56 -16.10
C LYS A 127 2.68 5.38 -15.43
N VAL A 128 3.35 5.63 -14.30
CA VAL A 128 3.92 4.57 -13.46
C VAL A 128 2.77 3.87 -12.73
N PRO A 129 2.62 2.54 -12.79
CA PRO A 129 1.62 1.84 -12.00
C PRO A 129 1.91 2.02 -10.51
N PHE A 130 0.93 2.48 -9.75
CA PHE A 130 1.08 2.70 -8.31
C PHE A 130 -0.18 2.35 -7.51
N ILE A 131 0.01 1.99 -6.24
CA ILE A 131 -1.03 1.91 -5.22
C ILE A 131 -0.49 2.43 -3.89
N CYS A 132 -1.24 3.32 -3.26
CA CYS A 132 -0.98 3.90 -1.96
C CYS A 132 -1.93 3.28 -0.94
N LEU A 133 -1.38 2.83 0.18
CA LEU A 133 -2.08 2.25 1.32
C LEU A 133 -1.78 3.10 2.55
N TRP A 134 -2.73 3.95 2.94
CA TRP A 134 -2.55 4.86 4.07
C TRP A 134 -3.39 4.42 5.25
N VAL A 135 -2.74 4.20 6.38
CA VAL A 135 -3.42 3.79 7.62
C VAL A 135 -3.82 5.02 8.41
N VAL A 136 -5.09 5.06 8.82
CA VAL A 136 -5.57 6.10 9.74
C VAL A 136 -4.95 5.86 11.11
N GLU A 137 -4.23 6.87 11.61
CA GLU A 137 -3.47 6.74 12.86
C GLU A 137 -4.35 6.38 14.07
N PRO A 138 -3.80 5.65 15.06
CA PRO A 138 -2.44 5.11 15.12
C PRO A 138 -2.23 3.78 14.35
N LEU A 139 -1.00 3.57 13.88
CA LEU A 139 -0.56 2.31 13.27
C LEU A 139 -0.34 1.20 14.32
N GLY A 140 -1.42 0.56 14.74
CA GLY A 140 -1.40 -0.59 15.65
C GLY A 140 -1.02 -1.91 14.98
N ALA A 141 -0.80 -2.97 15.78
CA ALA A 141 -0.40 -4.29 15.29
C ALA A 141 -1.39 -4.91 14.29
N GLU A 142 -2.69 -4.73 14.51
CA GLU A 142 -3.73 -5.19 13.57
C GLU A 142 -3.60 -4.50 12.21
N ALA A 143 -3.43 -3.17 12.20
CA ALA A 143 -3.27 -2.40 10.97
C ALA A 143 -1.96 -2.76 10.23
N GLN A 144 -0.86 -2.99 10.96
CA GLN A 144 0.38 -3.51 10.40
C GLN A 144 0.19 -4.87 9.73
N ALA A 145 -0.53 -5.80 10.37
CA ALA A 145 -0.82 -7.11 9.82
C ALA A 145 -1.72 -7.03 8.57
N LYS A 146 -2.72 -6.15 8.58
CA LYS A 146 -3.57 -5.86 7.40
C LYS A 146 -2.72 -5.35 6.24
N LEU A 147 -1.88 -4.33 6.45
CA LEU A 147 -0.98 -3.80 5.43
C LEU A 147 -0.08 -4.87 4.81
N VAL A 148 0.60 -5.66 5.64
CA VAL A 148 1.46 -6.76 5.18
C VAL A 148 0.67 -7.74 4.30
N THR A 149 -0.56 -8.08 4.72
CA THR A 149 -1.42 -9.01 3.99
C THR A 149 -1.82 -8.46 2.63
N LEU A 150 -2.25 -7.19 2.56
CA LEU A 150 -2.63 -6.52 1.32
C LEU A 150 -1.44 -6.41 0.36
N VAL A 151 -0.30 -5.90 0.85
CA VAL A 151 0.93 -5.77 0.07
C VAL A 151 1.37 -7.13 -0.49
N ARG A 152 1.38 -8.17 0.35
CA ARG A 152 1.73 -9.54 -0.06
C ARG A 152 0.77 -10.10 -1.11
N ARG A 153 -0.52 -9.80 -1.01
CA ARG A 153 -1.52 -10.28 -1.98
C ARG A 153 -1.37 -9.62 -3.34
N MET A 154 -1.10 -8.32 -3.36
CA MET A 154 -0.88 -7.57 -4.60
C MET A 154 0.40 -7.98 -5.36
N MET A 155 1.38 -8.53 -4.64
CA MET A 155 2.67 -8.93 -5.21
C MET A 155 2.75 -10.41 -5.59
N ASN A 156 1.74 -11.22 -5.27
CA ASN A 156 1.67 -12.63 -5.66
C ASN A 156 0.91 -12.77 -6.99
#